data_AF-A0A968VV25-F1
#
_entry.id   AF-A0A968VV25-F1
#
_cell.length_a   1.000
_cell.length_b   1.000
_cell.length_c   1.000
_cell.angle_alpha   90.00
_cell.angle_beta   90.00
_cell.angle_gamma   90.00
#
_symmetry.space_group_name_H-M   'P 1'
#
loop_
_entity.id
_entity.type
_entity.pdbx_description
1 polymer ?
#
loop_
_entity_poly.entity_id
_entity_poly.type
_entity_poly.pdbx_seq_one_letter_code
_entity_poly.pdbx_strand_id
1 'polypeptide(L)'
;MDKVFAAHPLMTFGAGLQAPEWYRAIPFVVDKGVDMVDILPGFPNGTFALAPEQRALYHALCTLAGNSTFFLWQKIAHEFRHSLGLPGDLLAPFLHQVVANALQPEAARMATGPVARVVTGKKNIGLRHEAGID
;
A
#
# COMPACT_ATOMS: atom_id res chain seq x y z
N MET A 1 -9.29 34.69 11.06
CA MET A 1 -8.64 33.36 11.01
C MET A 1 -8.45 33.03 9.56
N ASP A 2 -7.21 32.91 9.11
CA ASP A 2 -6.92 32.46 7.75
C ASP A 2 -7.39 31.01 7.60
N LYS A 3 -8.13 30.72 6.53
CA LYS A 3 -8.56 29.36 6.23
C LYS A 3 -7.35 28.55 5.80
N VAL A 4 -7.00 27.52 6.57
CA VAL A 4 -6.00 26.53 6.17
C VAL A 4 -6.70 25.43 5.37
N PHE A 5 -6.36 25.36 4.09
CA PHE A 5 -6.84 24.33 3.18
C PHE A 5 -5.82 23.19 3.07
N ALA A 6 -6.31 21.96 2.96
CA ALA A 6 -5.50 20.78 2.75
C ALA A 6 -5.53 20.38 1.26
N ALA A 7 -4.35 20.10 0.71
CA ALA A 7 -4.17 19.49 -0.60
C ALA A 7 -3.11 18.38 -0.47
N HIS A 8 -3.57 17.13 -0.44
CA HIS A 8 -2.69 15.97 -0.27
C HIS A 8 -2.42 15.31 -1.62
N PRO A 9 -1.16 15.29 -2.11
CA PRO A 9 -0.78 14.44 -3.23
C PRO A 9 -0.84 12.97 -2.77
N LEU A 10 -1.72 12.18 -3.38
CA LEU A 10 -1.87 10.76 -3.02
C LEU A 10 -0.72 9.94 -3.62
N MET A 11 0.46 10.08 -3.04
CA MET A 11 1.71 9.46 -3.48
C MET A 11 2.74 9.39 -2.34
N THR A 12 3.78 8.58 -2.52
CA THR A 12 4.99 8.60 -1.71
C THR A 12 6.19 9.04 -2.54
N PHE A 13 7.10 9.83 -1.95
CA PHE A 13 8.25 10.39 -2.65
C PHE A 13 9.55 9.74 -2.17
N GLY A 14 10.40 9.36 -3.13
CA GLY A 14 11.74 8.87 -2.85
C GLY A 14 12.78 9.99 -2.77
N ALA A 15 14.05 9.62 -2.56
CA ALA A 15 15.16 10.58 -2.50
C ALA A 15 15.49 11.21 -3.86
N GLY A 16 15.13 10.56 -4.97
CA GLY A 16 15.38 11.03 -6.33
C GLY A 16 14.21 11.80 -6.91
N LEU A 17 14.51 12.83 -7.70
CA LEU A 17 13.52 13.52 -8.53
C LEU A 17 13.02 12.59 -9.65
N GLN A 18 11.75 12.74 -9.98
CA GLN A 18 11.11 12.03 -11.08
C GLN A 18 10.95 12.93 -12.31
N ALA A 19 10.59 12.34 -13.45
CA ALA A 19 10.21 13.12 -14.62
C ALA A 19 8.91 13.92 -14.35
N PRO A 20 8.71 15.10 -14.95
CA PRO A 20 7.50 15.91 -14.77
C PRO A 20 6.20 15.15 -14.98
N GLU A 21 6.17 14.21 -15.92
CA GLU A 21 5.02 13.38 -16.28
C GLU A 21 4.57 12.52 -15.09
N TRP A 22 5.51 12.03 -14.29
CA TRP A 22 5.21 11.27 -13.08
C TRP A 22 4.48 12.14 -12.06
N TYR A 23 4.94 13.37 -11.83
CA TYR A 23 4.28 14.30 -10.91
C TYR A 23 2.89 14.70 -11.39
N ARG A 24 2.70 14.91 -12.70
CA ARG A 24 1.39 15.27 -13.30
C ARG A 24 0.35 14.15 -13.17
N ALA A 25 0.78 12.90 -13.03
CA ALA A 25 -0.12 11.75 -12.86
C ALA A 25 -0.63 11.57 -11.42
N ILE A 26 -0.05 12.25 -10.43
CA ILE A 26 -0.42 12.09 -9.02
C ILE A 26 -1.79 12.74 -8.76
N PRO A 27 -2.81 12.01 -8.30
CA PRO A 27 -4.06 12.64 -7.93
C PRO A 27 -3.91 13.41 -6.61
N PHE A 28 -4.62 14.53 -6.48
CA PHE A 28 -4.73 15.30 -5.25
C PHE A 28 -6.08 15.08 -4.58
N VAL A 29 -6.05 14.91 -3.26
CA VAL A 29 -7.24 14.99 -2.43
C VAL A 29 -7.25 16.35 -1.72
N VAL A 30 -8.25 17.16 -2.00
CA VAL A 30 -8.41 18.53 -1.50
C VAL A 30 -9.67 18.64 -0.64
N ASP A 31 -9.76 19.69 0.15
CA ASP A 31 -10.99 19.99 0.86
C ASP A 31 -12.16 20.31 -0.06
N LYS A 32 -13.35 19.89 0.36
CA LYS A 32 -14.57 20.29 -0.32
C LYS A 32 -14.72 21.82 -0.32
N GLY A 33 -14.91 22.38 -1.52
CA GLY A 33 -15.03 23.82 -1.73
C GLY A 33 -13.69 24.53 -1.97
N VAL A 34 -12.60 23.78 -2.10
CA VAL A 34 -11.29 24.28 -2.52
C VAL A 34 -11.07 23.92 -3.98
N ASP A 35 -10.65 24.91 -4.77
CA ASP A 35 -10.14 24.67 -6.12
C ASP A 35 -8.61 24.51 -6.06
N MET A 36 -8.10 23.51 -6.77
CA MET A 36 -6.66 23.27 -6.87
C MET A 36 -5.95 24.42 -7.57
N VAL A 37 -6.63 25.16 -8.46
CA VAL A 37 -6.05 26.36 -9.09
C VAL A 37 -5.71 27.46 -8.06
N ASP A 38 -6.45 27.52 -6.96
CA ASP A 38 -6.23 28.51 -5.89
C ASP A 38 -5.03 28.14 -5.01
N ILE A 39 -4.67 26.85 -4.95
CA ILE A 39 -3.56 26.32 -4.14
C ILE A 39 -2.28 26.15 -4.96
N LEU A 40 -2.42 25.57 -6.15
CA LEU A 40 -1.31 25.15 -6.99
C LEU A 40 -1.66 25.39 -8.48
N PRO A 41 -1.68 26.65 -8.93
CA PRO A 41 -2.08 27.01 -10.29
C PRO A 41 -1.18 26.35 -11.34
N GLY A 42 -1.80 25.88 -12.43
CA GLY A 42 -1.09 25.30 -13.58
C GLY A 42 -0.75 23.80 -13.44
N PHE A 43 -1.16 23.14 -12.36
CA PHE A 43 -1.01 21.69 -12.21
C PHE A 43 -2.23 20.95 -12.78
N PRO A 44 -2.08 20.09 -13.82
CA PRO A 44 -3.19 19.41 -14.49
C PRO A 44 -3.66 18.15 -13.75
N ASN A 45 -3.28 18.00 -12.49
CA ASN A 45 -3.50 16.80 -11.71
C ASN A 45 -5.00 16.56 -11.47
N GLY A 46 -5.41 15.29 -11.44
CA GLY A 46 -6.78 14.93 -11.06
C GLY A 46 -7.07 15.32 -9.60
N THR A 47 -8.18 15.99 -9.34
CA THR A 47 -8.55 16.51 -8.02
C THR A 47 -9.80 15.85 -7.48
N PHE A 48 -9.76 15.44 -6.22
CA PHE A 48 -10.88 14.80 -5.53
C PHE A 48 -11.18 15.55 -4.23
N ALA A 49 -12.46 15.86 -4.00
CA ALA A 49 -12.89 16.59 -2.82
C ALA A 49 -13.16 15.63 -1.65
N LEU A 50 -12.72 16.02 -0.45
CA LEU A 50 -12.99 15.33 0.81
C LEU A 50 -13.61 16.30 1.82
N ALA A 51 -14.54 15.83 2.64
CA ALA A 51 -15.06 16.63 3.74
C ALA A 51 -13.94 16.90 4.77
N PRO A 52 -13.75 18.15 5.26
CA PRO A 52 -12.72 18.49 6.24
C PRO A 52 -12.68 17.57 7.47
N GLU A 53 -13.84 17.11 7.93
CA GLU A 53 -13.99 16.26 9.11
C GLU A 53 -13.44 14.83 8.87
N GLN A 54 -13.28 14.41 7.61
CA GLN A 54 -12.77 13.09 7.23
C GLN A 54 -11.25 13.06 7.02
N ARG A 55 -10.56 14.21 7.03
CA ARG A 55 -9.11 14.30 6.78
C ARG A 55 -8.29 13.36 7.66
N ALA A 56 -8.60 13.32 8.96
CA ALA A 56 -7.84 12.52 9.92
C ALA A 56 -7.96 11.02 9.60
N LEU A 57 -9.16 10.55 9.29
CA LEU A 57 -9.39 9.15 8.90
C LEU A 57 -8.69 8.84 7.57
N TYR A 58 -8.89 9.69 6.56
CA TYR A 58 -8.25 9.53 5.25
C TYR A 58 -6.72 9.43 5.38
N HIS A 59 -6.11 10.35 6.11
CA HIS A 59 -4.66 10.35 6.30
C HIS A 59 -4.19 9.12 7.08
N ALA A 60 -4.92 8.70 8.12
CA ALA A 60 -4.57 7.49 8.86
C ALA A 60 -4.57 6.24 7.96
N LEU A 61 -5.53 6.15 7.03
CA LEU A 61 -5.60 5.06 6.04
C LEU A 61 -4.44 5.14 5.03
N CYS A 62 -4.08 6.34 4.55
CA CYS A 62 -2.90 6.52 3.70
C CYS A 62 -1.59 6.14 4.43
N THR A 63 -1.44 6.53 5.70
CA THR A 63 -0.29 6.16 6.54
C THR A 63 -0.21 4.65 6.71
N LEU A 64 -1.34 3.96 6.91
CA LEU A 64 -1.39 2.51 6.99
C LEU A 64 -0.94 1.86 5.67
N ALA A 65 -1.46 2.34 4.54
CA ALA A 65 -1.14 1.81 3.22
C ALA A 65 0.30 2.09 2.77
N GLY A 66 0.90 3.20 3.21
CA GLY A 66 2.25 3.63 2.82
C GLY A 66 3.32 3.39 3.88
N ASN A 67 3.26 4.11 5.00
CA ASN A 67 4.33 4.08 6.01
C ASN A 67 4.38 2.76 6.78
N SER A 68 3.23 2.30 7.26
CA SER A 68 3.18 1.08 8.09
C SER A 68 3.56 -0.16 7.29
N THR A 69 3.09 -0.28 6.04
CA THR A 69 3.48 -1.36 5.11
C THR A 69 4.96 -1.29 4.77
N PHE A 70 5.52 -0.10 4.53
CA PHE A 70 6.96 0.08 4.31
C PHE A 70 7.78 -0.47 5.47
N PHE A 71 7.46 -0.10 6.71
CA PHE A 71 8.18 -0.60 7.89
C PHE A 71 8.02 -2.11 8.06
N LEU A 72 6.84 -2.66 7.78
CA LEU A 72 6.61 -4.10 7.80
C LEU A 72 7.52 -4.81 6.78
N TRP A 73 7.59 -4.33 5.54
CA TRP A 73 8.44 -4.93 4.51
C TRP A 73 9.93 -4.79 4.83
N GLN A 74 10.36 -3.65 5.38
CA GLN A 74 11.74 -3.48 5.84
C GLN A 74 12.09 -4.47 6.97
N LYS A 75 11.17 -4.70 7.90
CA LYS A 75 11.36 -5.70 8.95
C LYS A 75 11.48 -7.11 8.38
N ILE A 76 10.62 -7.50 7.43
CA ILE A 76 10.71 -8.82 6.79
C ILE A 76 12.04 -8.98 6.04
N ALA A 77 12.46 -7.97 5.27
CA ALA A 77 13.73 -7.99 4.56
C ALA A 77 14.94 -8.08 5.52
N HIS A 78 14.83 -7.46 6.71
CA HIS A 78 15.83 -7.62 7.77
C HIS A 78 15.89 -9.06 8.28
N GLU A 79 14.75 -9.70 8.56
CA GLU A 79 14.72 -11.10 8.99
C GLU A 79 15.25 -12.07 7.92
N PHE A 80 14.97 -11.81 6.64
CA PHE A 80 15.55 -12.59 5.54
C PHE A 80 17.07 -12.59 5.63
N ARG A 81 17.69 -11.42 5.82
CA ARG A 81 19.14 -11.29 5.88
C ARG A 81 19.74 -11.91 7.13
N HIS A 82 19.19 -11.60 8.30
CA HIS A 82 19.84 -11.88 9.57
C HIS A 82 19.42 -13.20 10.22
N SER A 83 18.20 -13.66 9.96
CA SER A 83 17.64 -14.87 10.57
C SER A 83 17.63 -16.05 9.59
N LEU A 84 17.44 -15.79 8.28
CA LEU A 84 17.36 -16.84 7.26
C LEU A 84 18.60 -16.94 6.36
N GLY A 85 19.51 -15.96 6.41
CA GLY A 85 20.69 -15.91 5.53
C GLY A 85 20.37 -15.69 4.05
N LEU A 86 19.20 -15.11 3.73
CA LEU A 86 18.75 -14.85 2.37
C LEU A 86 18.90 -13.36 2.01
N PRO A 87 19.12 -13.02 0.72
CA PRO A 87 19.03 -11.65 0.24
C PRO A 87 17.64 -11.05 0.51
N GLY A 88 17.58 -9.82 1.02
CA GLY A 88 16.30 -9.18 1.35
C GLY A 88 15.52 -8.68 0.12
N ASP A 89 16.20 -8.44 -0.99
CA ASP A 89 15.64 -8.07 -2.29
C ASP A 89 14.93 -9.24 -2.99
N LEU A 90 15.19 -10.48 -2.57
CA LEU A 90 14.45 -11.67 -3.00
C LEU A 90 12.93 -11.55 -2.75
N LEU A 91 12.54 -10.68 -1.82
CA LEU A 91 11.15 -10.39 -1.47
C LEU A 91 10.42 -9.54 -2.53
N ALA A 92 11.15 -8.80 -3.39
CA ALA A 92 10.56 -7.83 -4.33
C ALA A 92 9.47 -8.40 -5.26
N PRO A 93 9.69 -9.50 -6.01
CA PRO A 93 8.65 -10.04 -6.90
C PRO A 93 7.39 -10.47 -6.13
N PHE A 94 7.55 -10.98 -4.91
CA PHE A 94 6.43 -11.35 -4.06
C PHE A 94 5.61 -10.12 -3.63
N LEU A 95 6.25 -9.03 -3.18
CA LEU A 95 5.54 -7.80 -2.79
C LEU A 95 4.82 -7.16 -3.96
N HIS A 96 5.44 -7.13 -5.14
CA HIS A 96 4.78 -6.64 -6.35
C HIS A 96 3.50 -7.42 -6.66
N GLN A 97 3.56 -8.76 -6.56
CA GLN A 97 2.39 -9.60 -6.78
C GLN A 97 1.32 -9.41 -5.69
N VAL A 98 1.72 -9.23 -4.43
CA VAL A 98 0.78 -8.94 -3.32
C VAL A 98 -0.01 -7.67 -3.60
N VAL A 99 0.67 -6.59 -4.00
CA VAL A 99 0.02 -5.32 -4.35
C VAL A 99 -0.86 -5.49 -5.59
N ALA A 100 -0.36 -6.13 -6.65
CA ALA A 100 -1.12 -6.37 -7.87
C ALA A 100 -2.42 -7.17 -7.62
N ASN A 101 -2.36 -8.16 -6.73
CA ASN A 101 -3.51 -8.96 -6.31
C ASN A 101 -4.49 -8.13 -5.47
N ALA A 102 -4.00 -7.32 -4.54
CA ALA A 102 -4.83 -6.48 -3.67
C ALA A 102 -5.65 -5.43 -4.45
N LEU A 103 -5.20 -5.05 -5.64
CA LEU A 103 -5.87 -4.08 -6.51
C LEU A 103 -6.89 -4.71 -7.47
N GLN A 104 -7.03 -6.04 -7.51
CA GLN A 104 -8.04 -6.67 -8.35
C GLN A 104 -9.45 -6.48 -7.79
N PRO A 105 -10.50 -6.35 -8.63
CA PRO A 105 -11.89 -6.20 -8.17
C PRO A 105 -12.35 -7.31 -7.22
N GLU A 106 -11.80 -8.52 -7.37
CA GLU A 106 -12.14 -9.70 -6.56
C GLU A 106 -11.21 -9.88 -5.33
N ALA A 107 -10.37 -8.89 -4.99
CA ALA A 107 -9.30 -9.03 -3.98
C ALA A 107 -9.79 -9.55 -2.62
N ALA A 108 -11.00 -9.16 -2.19
CA ALA A 108 -11.60 -9.66 -0.93
C ALA A 108 -11.79 -11.19 -0.92
N ARG A 109 -11.90 -11.81 -2.09
CA ARG A 109 -12.02 -13.28 -2.28
C ARG A 109 -10.68 -13.96 -2.57
N MET A 110 -9.64 -13.19 -2.88
CA MET A 110 -8.31 -13.69 -3.22
C MET A 110 -7.32 -13.70 -2.05
N ALA A 111 -7.79 -13.45 -0.82
CA ALA A 111 -6.97 -13.71 0.36
C ALA A 111 -6.47 -15.16 0.28
N THR A 112 -5.17 -15.32 0.10
CA THR A 112 -4.51 -16.62 -0.06
C THR A 112 -3.50 -16.81 1.08
N GLY A 113 -3.02 -18.04 1.25
CA GLY A 113 -2.07 -18.37 2.31
C GLY A 113 -2.72 -18.87 3.61
N PRO A 114 -1.90 -19.13 4.65
CA PRO A 114 -2.35 -19.82 5.86
C PRO A 114 -3.48 -19.09 6.60
N VAL A 115 -3.41 -17.76 6.70
CA VAL A 115 -4.41 -16.95 7.41
C VAL A 115 -5.77 -17.03 6.71
N ALA A 116 -5.80 -16.90 5.39
CA ALA A 116 -7.05 -17.05 4.65
C ALA A 116 -7.64 -18.46 4.77
N ARG A 117 -6.79 -19.50 4.83
CA ARG A 117 -7.23 -20.90 5.06
C ARG A 117 -7.80 -21.13 6.46
N VAL A 118 -7.23 -20.51 7.48
CA VAL A 118 -7.75 -20.55 8.85
C VAL A 118 -9.07 -19.79 8.94
N VAL A 119 -9.17 -18.61 8.33
CA VAL A 119 -10.39 -17.78 8.35
C VAL A 119 -11.54 -18.38 7.52
N THR A 120 -11.24 -19.08 6.41
CA THR A 120 -12.24 -19.74 5.54
C THR A 120 -12.53 -21.20 5.89
N GLY A 121 -11.90 -21.76 6.92
CA GLY A 121 -12.16 -23.12 7.41
C GLY A 121 -11.64 -24.27 6.52
N LYS A 122 -10.91 -23.99 5.43
CA LYS A 122 -10.32 -25.03 4.58
C LYS A 122 -8.97 -25.49 5.14
N LYS A 123 -8.99 -26.48 6.04
CA LYS A 123 -7.79 -27.19 6.54
C LYS A 123 -7.07 -27.90 5.38
N ASN A 124 -5.75 -27.76 5.30
CA ASN A 124 -4.95 -28.63 4.45
C ASN A 124 -4.84 -30.01 5.09
N ILE A 125 -5.33 -31.01 4.36
CA ILE A 125 -4.94 -32.41 4.46
C ILE A 125 -3.59 -32.50 3.73
N GLY A 126 -2.54 -33.02 4.38
CA GLY A 126 -1.34 -33.49 3.67
C GLY A 126 0.01 -33.03 4.23
N LEU A 127 0.48 -33.70 5.29
CA LEU A 127 1.76 -34.40 5.26
C LEU A 127 1.52 -35.78 5.89
N ARG A 128 1.10 -36.73 5.05
CA ARG A 128 1.43 -38.13 5.28
C ARG A 128 2.85 -38.30 4.77
N HIS A 129 3.77 -38.70 5.63
CA HIS A 129 4.89 -39.52 5.19
C HIS A 129 4.66 -40.88 5.82
N GLU A 130 4.23 -41.81 4.99
CA GLU A 130 4.42 -43.23 5.26
C GLU A 130 5.93 -43.49 5.16
N ALA A 131 6.51 -44.00 6.24
CA ALA A 131 7.72 -44.78 6.18
C ALA A 131 7.41 -46.04 6.99
N GLY A 132 7.06 -47.11 6.27
CA GLY A 132 7.09 -48.46 6.80
C GLY A 132 8.41 -49.12 6.45
N ILE A 133 8.72 -50.16 7.26
CA ILE A 133 9.74 -51.22 7.10
C ILE A 133 11.16 -50.77 7.52
N ASP A 134 11.84 -51.34 8.51
CA ASP A 134 11.76 -52.67 9.19
C ASP A 134 11.32 -52.62 10.66
#